data_AF-A0AA37XIB8-F1
#
_entry.id   AF-A0AA37XIB8-F1
#
_cell.length_a   1.000
_cell.length_b   1.000
_cell.length_c   1.000
_cell.angle_alpha   90.00
_cell.angle_beta   90.00
_cell.angle_gamma   90.00
#
_symmetry.space_group_name_H-M   'P 1'
#
loop_
_entity.id
_entity.type
_entity.pdbx_description
1 polymer ?
#
loop_
_entity_poly.entity_id
_entity_poly.type
_entity_poly.pdbx_seq_one_letter_code
_entity_poly.pdbx_strand_id
1 'polypeptide(L)'
;MKLAELVPKVNLSHSALSRLITRLEQYQGRKLIERQADDTDKRSVYIFLTKSGEELVKKMQTVISSSLQKKMSQKDIQNIKSLVE
;
A
#
# COMPACT_ATOMS: atom_id res chain seq x y z
N MET A 1 3.87 -0.55 -10.60
CA MET A 1 2.51 -0.38 -11.21
C MET A 1 2.36 1.05 -11.70
N LYS A 2 1.67 1.32 -12.80
CA LYS A 2 1.43 2.71 -13.22
C LYS A 2 0.51 3.40 -12.23
N LEU A 3 0.73 4.69 -11.97
CA LEU A 3 -0.12 5.48 -11.06
C LEU A 3 -1.60 5.41 -11.44
N ALA A 4 -1.90 5.50 -12.74
CA ALA A 4 -3.26 5.44 -13.26
C ALA A 4 -3.96 4.10 -12.96
N GLU A 5 -3.22 2.99 -12.96
CA GLU A 5 -3.75 1.65 -12.63
C GLU A 5 -3.99 1.48 -11.13
N LEU A 6 -3.29 2.26 -10.30
CA LEU A 6 -3.40 2.18 -8.85
C LEU A 6 -4.67 2.88 -8.34
N VAL A 7 -5.09 3.97 -8.99
CA VAL A 7 -6.30 4.76 -8.66
C VAL A 7 -7.55 3.89 -8.40
N PRO A 8 -7.99 3.02 -9.33
CA PRO A 8 -9.18 2.19 -9.11
C PRO A 8 -8.97 1.12 -8.03
N LYS A 9 -7.72 0.71 -7.73
CA LYS A 9 -7.43 -0.34 -6.75
C LYS A 9 -7.45 0.15 -5.30
N VAL A 10 -7.16 1.43 -5.09
CA VAL A 10 -7.09 2.03 -3.75
C VAL A 10 -8.31 2.87 -3.41
N ASN A 11 -9.25 3.01 -4.34
CA ASN A 11 -10.46 3.83 -4.21
C ASN A 11 -10.16 5.27 -3.70
N LEU A 12 -9.12 5.90 -4.28
CA LEU A 12 -8.75 7.28 -4.00
C LEU A 12 -8.82 8.10 -5.28
N SER A 13 -9.16 9.39 -5.16
CA SER A 13 -8.98 10.32 -6.28
C SER A 13 -7.51 10.43 -6.66
N HIS A 14 -7.25 10.75 -7.93
CA HIS A 14 -5.88 10.92 -8.43
C HIS A 14 -5.07 11.94 -7.61
N SER A 15 -5.71 13.04 -7.20
CA SER A 15 -5.06 14.07 -6.37
C SER A 15 -4.75 13.57 -4.95
N ALA A 16 -5.61 12.73 -4.35
CA ALA A 16 -5.38 12.16 -3.04
C ALA A 16 -4.25 11.11 -3.08
N LEU A 17 -4.23 10.26 -4.10
CA LEU A 17 -3.18 9.27 -4.29
C LEU A 17 -1.82 9.92 -4.58
N SER A 18 -1.78 10.96 -5.42
CA SER A 18 -0.54 11.72 -5.68
C SER A 18 0.06 12.30 -4.39
N ARG A 19 -0.78 12.94 -3.55
CA ARG A 19 -0.38 13.46 -2.23
C ARG A 19 0.07 12.36 -1.28
N LEU A 20 -0.57 11.19 -1.31
CA LEU A 20 -0.15 10.04 -0.52
C LEU A 20 1.25 9.56 -0.92
N ILE A 21 1.52 9.43 -2.21
CA ILE A 21 2.83 8.99 -2.71
C ILE A 21 3.93 9.96 -2.29
N THR A 22 3.71 11.28 -2.44
CA THR A 22 4.69 12.28 -2.00
C THR A 22 5.01 12.17 -0.51
N ARG A 23 3.99 11.91 0.33
CA ARG A 23 4.21 11.69 1.77
C ARG A 23 5.00 10.41 2.06
N LEU A 24 4.77 9.34 1.29
CA LEU A 24 5.45 8.05 1.47
C LEU A 24 6.91 8.08 0.98
N GLU A 25 7.23 8.89 -0.03
CA GLU A 25 8.61 9.15 -0.44
C GLU A 25 9.42 9.92 0.61
N GLN A 26 8.75 10.73 1.43
CA GLN A 26 9.37 11.61 2.44
C GLN A 26 9.18 11.10 3.87
N TYR A 27 8.66 9.89 4.05
CA TYR A 27 8.18 9.42 5.34
C TYR A 27 9.32 9.20 6.34
N GLN A 28 9.39 10.03 7.38
CA GLN A 28 10.36 9.89 8.48
C GLN A 28 11.82 9.77 8.01
N GLY A 29 12.18 10.50 6.94
CA GLY A 29 13.52 10.42 6.34
C GLY A 29 13.82 9.10 5.63
N ARG A 30 12.82 8.23 5.46
CA ARG A 30 12.91 6.98 4.71
C ARG A 30 12.06 7.09 3.44
N LYS A 31 12.66 6.77 2.31
CA LYS A 31 11.96 6.68 1.03
C LYS A 31 11.26 5.33 0.95
N LEU A 32 9.99 5.24 1.38
CA LEU A 32 9.25 3.96 1.38
C LEU A 32 8.77 3.56 -0.02
N ILE A 33 8.55 4.55 -0.88
CA ILE A 33 8.09 4.40 -2.26
C ILE A 33 9.02 5.20 -3.16
N GLU A 34 9.10 4.81 -4.43
CA GLU A 34 9.70 5.62 -5.47
C GLU A 34 8.91 5.68 -6.76
N ARG A 35 9.06 6.82 -7.44
CA ARG A 35 8.57 7.06 -8.80
C ARG A 35 9.69 6.77 -9.81
N GLN A 36 9.32 6.08 -10.88
CA GLN A 36 10.15 5.96 -12.08
C GLN A 36 9.32 6.43 -13.28
N ALA A 37 9.91 7.29 -14.12
CA ALA A 37 9.29 7.66 -15.38
C ALA A 37 9.25 6.44 -16.32
N ASP A 38 8.22 6.36 -17.16
CA ASP A 38 8.18 5.39 -18.25
C ASP A 38 9.07 5.89 -19.40
N ASP A 39 10.03 5.06 -19.83
CA ASP A 39 10.97 5.40 -20.90
C ASP A 39 10.27 5.56 -22.27
N THR A 40 9.07 4.98 -22.43
CA THR A 40 8.28 5.02 -23.67
C THR A 40 7.19 6.09 -23.65
N ASP A 41 6.65 6.41 -22.47
CA ASP A 41 5.62 7.44 -22.28
C ASP A 41 5.95 8.35 -21.10
N LYS A 42 6.52 9.52 -21.39
CA LYS A 42 6.92 10.50 -20.36
C LYS A 42 5.75 11.03 -19.50
N ARG A 43 4.49 10.75 -19.87
CA ARG A 43 3.31 11.10 -19.07
C ARG A 43 2.95 10.01 -18.06
N SER A 44 3.45 8.80 -18.25
CA SER A 44 3.26 7.67 -17.34
C SER A 44 4.32 7.67 -16.24
N VAL A 45 3.88 7.39 -15.01
CA VAL A 45 4.74 7.24 -13.84
C VAL A 45 4.48 5.88 -13.19
N TYR A 46 5.53 5.10 -13.01
CA TYR A 46 5.50 3.88 -12.23
C TYR A 46 5.80 4.15 -10.77
N ILE A 47 5.07 3.45 -9.91
CA ILE A 47 5.24 3.47 -8.47
C ILE A 47 5.78 2.10 -8.02
N PHE A 48 6.84 2.12 -7.22
CA PHE A 48 7.48 0.95 -6.64
C PHE A 48 7.65 1.10 -5.13
N LEU A 49 7.53 -0.02 -4.40
CA LEU A 49 8.02 -0.08 -3.03
C LEU A 49 9.55 -0.11 -3.07
N THR A 50 10.19 0.64 -2.19
CA THR A 50 11.62 0.43 -1.94
C THR A 50 11.78 -0.76 -1.00
N LYS A 51 13.02 -1.26 -0.86
CA LYS A 51 13.36 -2.29 0.13
C LYS A 51 12.87 -1.94 1.55
N SER A 52 13.04 -0.68 1.96
CA SER A 52 12.58 -0.22 3.27
C SER A 52 11.05 -0.20 3.39
N GLY A 53 10.35 0.11 2.29
CA GLY A 53 8.90 0.01 2.19
C GLY A 53 8.41 -1.44 2.33
N GLU A 54 9.04 -2.39 1.63
CA GLU A 54 8.69 -3.81 1.72
C GLU A 54 8.91 -4.37 3.13
N GLU A 55 10.03 -4.05 3.77
CA GLU A 55 10.31 -4.46 5.14
C GLU A 55 9.28 -3.92 6.12
N LEU A 56 8.84 -2.67 5.94
CA LEU A 56 7.79 -2.08 6.77
C LEU A 56 6.45 -2.78 6.57
N VAL A 57 6.06 -3.07 5.33
CA VAL A 57 4.84 -3.82 5.02
C VAL A 57 4.84 -5.19 5.69
N LYS A 58 5.95 -5.94 5.58
CA LYS A 58 6.10 -7.25 6.25
C LYS A 58 5.96 -7.13 7.77
N LYS A 59 6.59 -6.13 8.39
CA LYS A 59 6.46 -5.87 9.83
C LYS A 59 5.01 -5.56 10.23
N MET A 60 4.33 -4.71 9.47
CA MET A 60 2.92 -4.36 9.73
C MET A 60 2.01 -5.58 9.60
N GLN A 61 2.19 -6.40 8.57
CA GLN A 61 1.42 -7.65 8.38
C GLN A 61 1.56 -8.60 9.57
N THR A 62 2.78 -8.79 10.08
CA THR A 62 3.03 -9.62 11.26
C THR A 62 2.35 -9.05 12.51
N VAL A 63 2.46 -7.74 12.75
CA VAL A 63 1.84 -7.08 13.92
C VAL A 63 0.32 -7.16 13.85
N ILE A 64 -0.28 -6.88 12.69
CA ILE A 64 -1.73 -6.95 12.48
C ILE A 64 -2.20 -8.40 12.68
N SER A 65 -1.58 -9.37 12.01
CA SER A 65 -1.98 -10.78 12.07
C SER A 65 -1.90 -11.33 13.49
N SER A 66 -0.79 -11.08 14.19
CA SER A 66 -0.62 -11.51 15.58
C SER A 66 -1.60 -10.83 16.54
N SER A 67 -1.91 -9.55 16.32
CA SER A 67 -2.87 -8.81 17.15
C SER A 67 -4.30 -9.31 16.94
N LEU A 68 -4.69 -9.60 15.69
CA LEU A 68 -6.00 -10.16 15.37
C LEU A 68 -6.14 -11.57 15.94
N GLN A 69 -5.15 -12.45 15.74
CA GLN A 69 -5.18 -13.81 16.29
C GLN A 69 -5.24 -13.87 17.82
N LYS A 70 -4.65 -12.89 18.52
CA LYS A 70 -4.74 -12.80 19.99
C LYS A 70 -6.11 -12.35 20.50
N LYS A 71 -6.85 -11.56 19.71
CA LYS A 71 -8.09 -10.91 20.15
C LYS A 71 -9.35 -11.52 19.54
N MET A 72 -9.20 -12.34 18.51
CA MET A 72 -10.32 -12.90 17.75
C MET A 72 -10.13 -14.40 17.57
N SER A 73 -11.21 -15.16 17.72
CA SER A 73 -11.20 -16.57 17.35
C SER A 73 -11.13 -16.72 15.83
N GLN A 74 -10.72 -17.89 15.36
CA GLN A 74 -10.79 -18.20 13.92
C GLN A 74 -12.22 -18.08 13.39
N LYS A 75 -13.23 -18.42 14.21
CA LYS A 75 -14.64 -18.27 13.85
C LYS A 75 -15.00 -16.80 13.61
N ASP A 76 -14.57 -15.89 14.47
CA ASP A 76 -14.86 -14.45 14.30
C ASP A 76 -14.22 -13.91 13.01
N ILE A 77 -12.99 -14.33 12.70
CA ILE A 77 -12.29 -13.94 11.47
C ILE A 77 -13.05 -14.45 10.24
N GLN A 78 -13.51 -15.70 10.23
CA GLN A 78 -14.27 -16.24 9.10
C GLN A 78 -15.64 -15.56 8.94
N ASN A 79 -16.33 -15.27 10.04
CA ASN A 79 -17.58 -14.53 10.01
C ASN A 79 -17.39 -13.15 9.37
N ILE A 80 -16.35 -12.40 9.74
CA ILE A 80 -16.07 -11.09 9.14
C ILE A 80 -15.75 -11.22 7.64
N LYS A 81 -14.96 -12.22 7.23
CA LYS A 81 -14.66 -12.43 5.80
C LYS A 81 -15.92 -12.65 4.97
N SER A 82 -16.88 -13.42 5.49
CA SER A 82 -18.16 -13.67 4.81
C SER A 82 -19.05 -12.42 4.63
N LEU A 83 -18.73 -11.29 5.27
CA LEU A 83 -19.44 -10.02 5.08
C LEU A 83 -18.87 -9.17 3.93
N VAL A 84 -17.68 -9.51 3.43
CA VAL A 84 -16.92 -8.71 2.45
C VAL A 84 -16.69 -9.48 1.14
N GLU A 85 -16.74 -10.82 1.19
CA GLU A 85 -16.76 -11.73 0.03
C GLU A 85 -18.19 -11.91 -0.50
#